data_AF-A0A932DCU5-F1
#
_entry.id   AF-A0A932DCU5-F1
#
_cell.length_a   1.000
_cell.length_b   1.000
_cell.length_c   1.000
_cell.angle_alpha   90.00
_cell.angle_beta   90.00
_cell.angle_gamma   90.00
#
_symmetry.space_group_name_H-M   'P 1'
#
loop_
_entity.id
_entity.type
_entity.pdbx_description
1 polymer ?
#
loop_
_entity_poly.entity_id
_entity_poly.type
_entity_poly.pdbx_seq_one_letter_code
_entity_poly.pdbx_strand_id
1 'polypeptide(L)'
;MRTRLIIILSLLAPLSIWANPAILKPQSLVAFWIVASWALVIESGVSTLAVSLRGVLVLPVFGTLLIANSATFAFGFMPLLGRLPLWVLEPLVVAFDALVMRIVVALPVFQRGDYLGVSWRRTVVASVMGNAASYFLGVLASQTPWLEHNTGGMGEFM
;
A
#
# COMPACT_ATOMS: atom_id res chain seq x y z
N MET A 1 17.27 -14.08 -7.33
CA MET A 1 17.41 -13.76 -5.89
C MET A 1 17.75 -12.30 -5.62
N ARG A 2 18.78 -11.70 -6.27
CA ARG A 2 19.21 -10.30 -6.04
C ARG A 2 18.08 -9.25 -6.05
N THR A 3 17.15 -9.29 -7.01
CA THR A 3 16.03 -8.32 -7.08
C THR A 3 15.03 -8.44 -5.93
N ARG A 4 14.81 -9.66 -5.41
CA ARG A 4 13.94 -9.86 -4.24
C ARG A 4 14.59 -9.32 -2.98
N LEU A 5 15.92 -9.47 -2.85
CA LEU A 5 16.70 -8.87 -1.76
C LEU A 5 16.59 -7.35 -1.75
N ILE A 6 16.63 -6.68 -2.90
CA ILE A 6 16.45 -5.23 -2.97
C ILE A 6 15.09 -4.83 -2.38
N ILE A 7 14.00 -5.49 -2.79
CA ILE A 7 12.67 -5.21 -2.23
C ILE A 7 12.66 -5.48 -0.72
N ILE A 8 13.16 -6.64 -0.27
CA ILE A 8 13.21 -6.98 1.16
C ILE A 8 13.99 -5.93 1.96
N LEU A 9 15.13 -5.46 1.46
CA LEU A 9 15.90 -4.39 2.11
C LEU A 9 15.12 -3.07 2.14
N SER A 10 14.40 -2.73 1.08
CA SER A 10 13.50 -1.57 1.07
C SER A 10 12.38 -1.71 2.11
N LEU A 11 11.81 -2.91 2.29
CA LEU A 11 10.76 -3.16 3.28
C LEU A 11 11.25 -2.98 4.74
N LEU A 12 12.56 -3.08 4.99
CA LEU A 12 13.16 -2.96 6.33
C LEU A 12 13.57 -1.53 6.70
N ALA A 13 13.73 -0.65 5.71
CA ALA A 13 14.12 0.74 5.93
C ALA A 13 13.20 1.55 6.87
N PRO A 14 11.85 1.39 6.84
CA PRO A 14 10.97 2.19 7.71
C PRO A 14 11.02 1.80 9.20
N LEU A 15 11.70 0.72 9.60
CA LEU A 15 11.93 0.39 11.01
C LEU A 15 12.72 1.48 11.77
N SER A 16 13.30 2.44 11.06
CA SER A 16 14.11 3.53 11.62
C SER A 16 13.38 4.88 11.67
N ILE A 17 12.17 4.99 11.11
CA ILE A 17 11.51 6.27 10.82
C ILE A 17 10.29 6.45 11.73
N TRP A 18 10.25 7.60 12.41
CA TRP A 18 9.26 7.96 13.43
C TRP A 18 8.51 9.24 13.01
N ALA A 19 7.19 9.28 13.18
CA ALA A 19 6.38 10.46 12.85
C ALA A 19 5.11 10.52 13.69
N ASN A 20 4.93 11.53 14.56
CA ASN A 20 3.67 11.75 15.28
C ASN A 20 2.68 12.56 14.40
N PRO A 21 1.60 11.96 13.86
CA PRO A 21 0.68 12.62 12.94
C PRO A 21 -0.33 13.53 13.65
N ALA A 22 -0.41 13.52 14.98
CA ALA A 22 -1.39 14.33 15.74
C ALA A 22 -0.92 15.78 15.99
N ILE A 23 0.33 16.14 15.67
CA ILE A 23 0.88 17.48 15.89
C ILE A 23 1.15 18.15 14.54
N LEU A 24 0.16 18.82 13.95
CA LEU A 24 0.30 19.59 12.69
C LEU A 24 1.21 20.83 12.86
N LYS A 25 2.52 20.59 12.89
CA LYS A 25 3.58 21.58 12.63
C LYS A 25 4.09 21.36 11.19
N PRO A 26 4.79 22.32 10.55
CA PRO A 26 5.39 22.11 9.22
C PRO A 26 6.27 20.84 9.13
N GLN A 27 6.87 20.45 10.26
CA GLN A 27 7.64 19.21 10.43
C GLN A 27 6.78 17.93 10.34
N SER A 28 5.49 17.99 10.72
CA SER A 28 4.54 16.88 10.66
C SER A 28 3.97 16.65 9.26
N LEU A 29 3.87 17.68 8.42
CA LEU A 29 3.53 17.53 7.00
C LEU A 29 4.59 16.71 6.25
N VAL A 30 5.87 16.99 6.49
CA VAL A 30 6.98 16.20 5.94
C VAL A 30 6.94 14.76 6.48
N ALA A 31 6.71 14.61 7.79
CA ALA A 31 6.61 13.30 8.42
C ALA A 31 5.44 12.46 7.87
N PHE A 32 4.29 13.08 7.60
CA PHE A 32 3.14 12.45 6.95
C PHE A 32 3.50 11.91 5.56
N TRP A 33 4.11 12.75 4.71
CA TRP A 33 4.49 12.31 3.36
C TRP A 33 5.55 11.21 3.38
N ILE A 34 6.48 11.24 4.33
CA ILE A 34 7.46 10.17 4.52
C ILE A 34 6.76 8.86 4.89
N VAL A 35 5.87 8.87 5.89
CA VAL A 35 5.14 7.66 6.32
C VAL A 35 4.24 7.13 5.20
N ALA A 36 3.46 8.00 4.55
CA ALA A 36 2.58 7.63 3.44
C ALA A 36 3.38 7.03 2.28
N SER A 37 4.52 7.63 1.93
CA SER A 37 5.41 7.08 0.89
C SER A 37 5.94 5.70 1.26
N TRP A 38 6.32 5.48 2.52
CA TRP A 38 6.78 4.17 2.98
C TRP A 38 5.69 3.12 3.04
N ALA A 39 4.46 3.50 3.42
CA ALA A 39 3.30 2.63 3.37
C ALA A 39 3.07 2.12 1.93
N LEU A 40 3.14 3.00 0.93
CA LEU A 40 2.99 2.64 -0.49
C LEU A 40 4.11 1.73 -1.01
N VAL A 41 5.36 1.99 -0.59
CA VAL A 41 6.51 1.11 -0.90
C VAL A 41 6.28 -0.29 -0.34
N ILE A 42 5.74 -0.39 0.86
CA ILE A 42 5.53 -1.67 1.53
C ILE A 42 4.37 -2.44 0.93
N GLU A 43 3.26 -1.78 0.67
CA GLU A 43 2.12 -2.35 -0.02
C GLU A 43 2.53 -2.96 -1.36
N SER A 44 3.23 -2.17 -2.17
CA SER A 44 3.71 -2.57 -3.50
C SER A 44 4.75 -3.68 -3.42
N GLY A 45 5.65 -3.61 -2.43
CA GLY A 45 6.71 -4.60 -2.22
C GLY A 45 6.15 -5.95 -1.79
N VAL A 46 5.31 -5.98 -0.76
CA VAL A 46 4.66 -7.20 -0.26
C VAL A 46 3.80 -7.83 -1.35
N SER A 47 2.96 -7.04 -2.02
CA SER A 47 2.13 -7.49 -3.13
C SER A 47 2.95 -8.12 -4.25
N THR A 48 4.04 -7.45 -4.66
CA THR A 48 4.94 -7.96 -5.70
C THR A 48 5.60 -9.27 -5.28
N LEU A 49 6.09 -9.36 -4.04
CA LEU A 49 6.71 -10.59 -3.53
C LEU A 49 5.72 -11.75 -3.52
N ALA A 50 4.46 -11.52 -3.12
CA ALA A 50 3.41 -12.53 -3.07
C ALA A 50 3.10 -13.15 -4.44
N VAL A 51 3.22 -12.38 -5.53
CA VAL A 51 3.04 -12.86 -6.92
C VAL A 51 4.35 -13.26 -7.62
N SER A 52 5.51 -12.88 -7.08
CA SER A 52 6.83 -13.08 -7.70
C SER A 52 7.24 -14.53 -7.97
N LEU A 53 6.58 -15.49 -7.32
CA LEU A 53 6.83 -16.93 -7.50
C LEU A 53 6.15 -17.52 -8.74
N ARG A 54 5.38 -16.73 -9.50
CA ARG A 54 4.68 -17.19 -10.71
C ARG A 54 5.32 -16.77 -12.01
N GLY A 55 6.60 -16.41 -11.97
CA GLY A 55 7.35 -16.03 -13.17
C GLY A 55 7.02 -14.61 -13.66
N VAL A 56 6.77 -13.67 -12.74
CA VAL A 56 6.64 -12.24 -13.09
C VAL A 56 7.97 -11.51 -12.95
N LEU A 57 8.16 -10.45 -13.73
CA LEU A 57 9.29 -9.55 -13.64
C LEU A 57 9.14 -8.66 -12.40
N VAL A 58 9.85 -9.06 -11.34
CA VAL A 58 9.78 -8.44 -10.01
C VAL A 58 9.94 -6.91 -10.03
N LEU A 59 10.98 -6.38 -10.69
CA LEU A 59 11.26 -4.94 -10.63
C LEU A 59 10.24 -4.10 -11.45
N PRO A 60 9.90 -4.47 -12.70
CA PRO A 60 8.81 -3.83 -13.43
C PRO A 60 7.47 -3.87 -12.69
N VAL A 61 7.08 -5.03 -12.16
CA VAL A 61 5.82 -5.15 -11.40
C VAL A 61 5.83 -4.27 -10.17
N PHE A 62 6.92 -4.30 -9.38
CA PHE A 62 7.06 -3.44 -8.21
C PHE A 62 6.94 -1.95 -8.56
N GLY A 63 7.68 -1.48 -9.57
CA GLY A 63 7.65 -0.09 -9.99
C GLY A 63 6.27 0.34 -10.49
N THR A 64 5.60 -0.51 -11.27
CA THR A 64 4.25 -0.21 -11.77
C THR A 64 3.21 -0.20 -10.65
N LEU A 65 3.26 -1.15 -9.71
CA LEU A 65 2.37 -1.13 -8.55
C LEU A 65 2.63 0.09 -7.67
N LEU A 66 3.89 0.48 -7.46
CA LEU A 66 4.22 1.67 -6.69
C LEU A 66 3.64 2.95 -7.31
N ILE A 67 3.77 3.10 -8.63
CA ILE A 67 3.17 4.23 -9.35
C ILE A 67 1.65 4.19 -9.27
N ALA A 68 1.05 3.02 -9.51
CA ALA A 68 -0.40 2.86 -9.48
C ALA A 68 -0.97 3.17 -8.09
N ASN A 69 -0.41 2.58 -7.03
CA ASN A 69 -0.88 2.79 -5.66
C ASN A 69 -0.66 4.26 -5.23
N SER A 70 0.44 4.89 -5.65
CA SER A 70 0.64 6.34 -5.42
C SER A 70 -0.43 7.19 -6.10
N ALA A 71 -0.81 6.86 -7.34
CA ALA A 71 -1.87 7.55 -8.06
C ALA A 71 -3.25 7.29 -7.41
N THR A 72 -3.54 6.05 -7.02
CA THR A 72 -4.75 5.69 -6.28
C THR A 72 -4.84 6.47 -4.98
N PHE A 73 -3.73 6.57 -4.23
CA PHE A 73 -3.69 7.32 -2.99
C PHE A 73 -3.96 8.82 -3.21
N ALA A 74 -3.23 9.45 -4.13
CA ALA A 74 -3.31 10.90 -4.36
C ALA A 74 -4.62 11.35 -5.02
N PHE A 75 -5.14 10.58 -5.97
CA PHE A 75 -6.28 10.98 -6.81
C PHE A 75 -7.57 10.20 -6.54
N GLY A 76 -7.49 9.06 -5.85
CA GLY A 76 -8.65 8.25 -5.48
C GLY A 76 -8.97 8.37 -3.99
N PHE A 77 -8.07 7.89 -3.14
CA PHE A 77 -8.29 7.81 -1.69
C PHE A 77 -8.34 9.18 -1.03
N MET A 78 -7.30 10.00 -1.21
CA MET A 78 -7.19 11.31 -0.54
C MET A 78 -8.37 12.26 -0.82
N PRO A 79 -8.89 12.38 -2.06
CA PRO A 79 -10.07 13.22 -2.34
C PRO A 79 -11.39 12.69 -1.77
N LEU A 80 -11.46 11.40 -1.41
CA LEU A 80 -12.63 10.75 -0.85
C LEU A 80 -12.60 10.67 0.68
N LEU A 81 -11.45 10.96 1.30
CA LEU A 81 -11.33 11.11 2.75
C LEU A 81 -12.29 12.22 3.24
N GLY A 82 -13.15 11.87 4.19
CA GLY A 82 -14.19 12.76 4.74
C GLY A 82 -15.49 12.81 3.93
N ARG A 83 -15.57 12.16 2.77
CA ARG A 83 -16.81 12.00 1.97
C ARG A 83 -17.42 10.62 2.12
N LEU A 84 -16.59 9.59 2.30
CA LEU A 84 -17.00 8.21 2.52
C LEU A 84 -16.43 7.72 3.85
N PRO A 85 -17.15 6.82 4.55
CA PRO A 85 -16.63 6.22 5.77
C PRO A 85 -15.47 5.25 5.45
N LEU A 86 -14.50 5.15 6.37
CA LEU A 86 -13.28 4.35 6.18
C LEU A 86 -13.58 2.88 5.88
N TRP A 87 -14.57 2.28 6.56
CA TRP A 87 -14.97 0.89 6.34
C TRP A 87 -15.47 0.59 4.91
N VAL A 88 -15.85 1.62 4.14
CA VAL A 88 -16.18 1.50 2.70
C VAL A 88 -14.94 1.72 1.85
N LEU A 89 -14.10 2.70 2.19
CA LEU A 89 -12.90 3.04 1.43
C LEU A 89 -11.86 1.92 1.44
N GLU A 90 -11.62 1.29 2.59
CA GLU A 90 -10.64 0.20 2.74
C GLU A 90 -10.91 -0.99 1.79
N PRO A 91 -12.10 -1.63 1.77
CA PRO A 91 -12.36 -2.73 0.85
C PRO A 91 -12.36 -2.28 -0.61
N LEU A 92 -12.70 -1.01 -0.91
CA LEU A 92 -12.61 -0.47 -2.27
C LEU A 92 -11.16 -0.35 -2.75
N VAL A 93 -10.25 0.16 -1.91
CA VAL A 93 -8.82 0.25 -2.24
C VAL A 93 -8.24 -1.15 -2.46
N VAL A 94 -8.53 -2.10 -1.56
CA VAL A 94 -8.11 -3.51 -1.72
C VAL A 94 -8.64 -4.11 -3.02
N ALA A 95 -9.92 -3.89 -3.34
CA ALA A 95 -10.50 -4.40 -4.59
C ALA A 95 -9.84 -3.77 -5.82
N PHE A 96 -9.59 -2.47 -5.78
CA PHE A 96 -8.92 -1.74 -6.86
C PHE A 96 -7.49 -2.23 -7.06
N ASP A 97 -6.72 -2.41 -6.00
CA ASP A 97 -5.36 -2.92 -6.05
C ASP A 97 -5.30 -4.35 -6.60
N ALA A 98 -6.22 -5.20 -6.18
CA ALA A 98 -6.33 -6.55 -6.71
C ALA A 98 -6.62 -6.55 -8.22
N LEU A 99 -7.46 -5.62 -8.69
CA LEU A 99 -7.78 -5.42 -10.11
C LEU A 99 -6.56 -4.89 -10.88
N VAL A 100 -5.92 -3.82 -10.42
CA VAL A 100 -4.71 -3.25 -11.03
C VAL A 100 -3.62 -4.30 -11.12
N MET A 101 -3.35 -5.00 -10.02
CA MET A 101 -2.37 -6.08 -9.98
C MET A 101 -2.71 -7.17 -10.98
N ARG A 102 -4.00 -7.55 -11.10
CA ARG A 102 -4.45 -8.54 -12.07
C ARG A 102 -4.16 -8.11 -13.51
N ILE A 103 -4.41 -6.84 -13.83
CA ILE A 103 -4.12 -6.28 -15.16
C ILE A 103 -2.61 -6.29 -15.40
N VAL A 104 -1.82 -5.76 -14.47
CA VAL A 104 -0.36 -5.65 -14.59
C VAL A 104 0.30 -7.02 -14.81
N VAL A 105 -0.04 -8.03 -14.01
CA VAL A 105 0.56 -9.37 -14.16
C VAL A 105 0.07 -10.13 -15.38
N ALA A 106 -1.07 -9.73 -15.97
CA ALA A 106 -1.60 -10.34 -17.20
C ALA A 106 -0.90 -9.82 -18.47
N LEU A 107 -0.25 -8.66 -18.41
CA LEU A 107 0.44 -8.06 -19.53
C LEU A 107 1.78 -8.77 -19.83
N PRO A 108 2.06 -9.19 -21.08
CA PRO A 108 3.27 -9.95 -21.42
C PRO A 108 4.58 -9.25 -21.08
N VAL A 109 4.62 -7.92 -21.12
CA VAL A 109 5.81 -7.12 -20.80
C VAL A 109 6.26 -7.26 -19.33
N PHE A 110 5.39 -7.77 -18.45
CA PHE A 110 5.68 -8.03 -17.03
C PHE A 110 5.94 -9.50 -16.72
N GLN A 111 5.98 -10.37 -17.73
CA GLN A 111 6.10 -11.82 -17.58
C GLN A 111 7.52 -12.28 -17.93
N ARG A 112 7.99 -13.33 -17.25
CA ARG A 112 9.21 -14.06 -17.59
C ARG A 112 8.85 -15.24 -18.48
N GLY A 113 9.87 -15.86 -19.10
CA GLY A 113 9.69 -17.06 -19.93
C GLY A 113 9.09 -18.27 -19.18
N ASP A 114 9.19 -18.29 -17.84
CA ASP A 114 8.64 -19.31 -16.95
C ASP A 114 7.29 -18.89 -16.30
N TYR A 115 6.54 -17.97 -16.92
CA TYR A 115 5.28 -17.49 -16.36
C TYR A 115 4.22 -18.59 -16.26
N LEU A 116 3.73 -18.83 -15.04
CA LEU A 116 2.77 -19.89 -14.74
C LEU A 116 1.32 -19.36 -14.59
N GLY A 117 1.09 -18.08 -14.86
CA GLY A 117 -0.20 -17.45 -14.57
C GLY A 117 -0.39 -17.09 -13.09
N VAL A 118 -0.99 -15.93 -12.85
CA VAL A 118 -1.46 -15.50 -11.51
C VAL A 118 -2.99 -15.57 -11.51
N SER A 119 -3.58 -16.31 -10.56
CA SER A 119 -5.03 -16.40 -10.42
C SER A 119 -5.61 -15.20 -9.68
N TRP A 120 -6.91 -14.94 -9.87
CA TRP A 120 -7.65 -13.91 -9.12
C TRP A 120 -7.55 -14.08 -7.60
N ARG A 121 -7.63 -15.31 -7.09
CA ARG A 121 -7.46 -15.58 -5.65
C ARG A 121 -6.11 -15.07 -5.15
N ARG A 122 -5.04 -15.26 -5.94
CA ARG A 122 -3.70 -14.84 -5.56
C ARG A 122 -3.52 -13.32 -5.62
N THR A 123 -4.12 -12.64 -6.58
CA THR A 123 -4.07 -11.17 -6.64
C THR A 123 -4.86 -10.53 -5.50
N VAL A 124 -6.01 -11.08 -5.14
CA VAL A 124 -6.79 -10.65 -3.97
C VAL A 124 -6.00 -10.86 -2.68
N VAL A 125 -5.45 -12.06 -2.46
CA VAL A 125 -4.62 -12.34 -1.26
C VAL A 125 -3.40 -11.42 -1.22
N ALA A 126 -2.71 -11.21 -2.34
CA ALA A 126 -1.56 -10.32 -2.41
C ALA A 126 -1.94 -8.87 -2.08
N SER A 127 -3.06 -8.38 -2.60
CA SER A 127 -3.57 -7.04 -2.30
C SER A 127 -3.94 -6.88 -0.83
N VAL A 128 -4.66 -7.85 -0.24
CA VAL A 128 -4.99 -7.87 1.19
C VAL A 128 -3.72 -7.85 2.04
N MET A 129 -2.72 -8.67 1.70
CA MET A 129 -1.44 -8.70 2.42
C MET A 129 -0.70 -7.35 2.31
N GLY A 130 -0.68 -6.75 1.13
CA GLY A 130 -0.05 -5.44 0.91
C GLY A 130 -0.72 -4.35 1.73
N ASN A 131 -2.05 -4.23 1.63
CA ASN A 131 -2.84 -3.23 2.33
C ASN A 131 -2.79 -3.42 3.85
N ALA A 132 -2.84 -4.66 4.34
CA ALA A 132 -2.71 -4.94 5.77
C ALA A 132 -1.32 -4.55 6.31
N ALA A 133 -0.26 -4.81 5.54
CA ALA A 133 1.11 -4.45 5.91
C ALA A 133 1.33 -2.92 5.92
N SER A 134 0.77 -2.21 4.93
CA SER A 134 0.85 -0.75 4.87
C SER A 134 0.04 -0.09 5.98
N TYR A 135 -1.17 -0.60 6.26
CA TYR A 135 -1.99 -0.16 7.39
C TYR A 135 -1.28 -0.35 8.74
N PHE A 136 -0.72 -1.54 8.99
CA PHE A 136 0.01 -1.81 10.24
C PHE A 136 1.16 -0.83 10.48
N LEU A 137 1.86 -0.42 9.42
CA LEU A 137 2.89 0.61 9.52
C LEU A 137 2.36 2.02 9.70
N GLY A 138 1.23 2.35 9.07
CA GLY A 138 0.51 3.60 9.35
C GLY A 138 0.18 3.71 10.84
N VAL A 139 -0.33 2.63 11.43
CA VAL A 139 -0.68 2.55 12.86
C VAL A 139 0.56 2.63 13.77
N LEU A 140 1.64 1.91 13.45
CA LEU A 140 2.88 1.99 14.22
C LEU A 140 3.50 3.39 14.15
N ALA A 141 3.50 3.99 12.96
CA ALA A 141 3.98 5.35 12.79
C ALA A 141 3.11 6.33 13.57
N SER A 142 1.78 6.15 13.61
CA SER A 142 0.87 7.12 14.19
C SER A 142 0.94 7.26 15.72
N GLN A 143 1.56 6.31 16.43
CA GLN A 143 1.66 6.25 17.90
C GLN A 143 0.31 6.40 18.64
N THR A 144 -0.82 6.29 17.95
CA THR A 144 -2.16 6.46 18.49
C THR A 144 -3.13 5.39 17.95
N PRO A 145 -2.82 4.08 18.13
CA PRO A 145 -3.59 2.97 17.56
C PRO A 145 -5.07 2.91 17.97
N TRP A 146 -5.49 3.67 18.99
CA TRP A 146 -6.85 3.68 19.53
C TRP A 146 -7.76 4.80 18.98
N LEU A 147 -7.23 5.79 18.23
CA LEU A 147 -8.05 6.92 17.75
C LEU A 147 -8.91 6.58 16.52
N GLU A 148 -8.61 5.49 15.80
CA GLU A 148 -9.33 5.14 14.56
C GLU A 148 -10.72 4.54 14.78
N HIS A 149 -11.05 4.11 16.00
CA HIS A 149 -12.37 3.53 16.29
C HIS A 149 -13.49 4.57 16.50
N ASN A 150 -13.19 5.88 16.50
CA ASN A 150 -14.17 6.93 16.81
C ASN A 150 -14.53 7.87 15.66
N THR A 151 -13.91 7.78 14.47
CA THR A 151 -14.23 8.70 13.34
C THR A 151 -15.33 8.16 12.42
N GLY A 152 -16.32 7.49 13.01
CA GLY A 152 -17.62 7.19 12.40
C GLY A 152 -18.76 8.10 12.90
N GLY A 153 -18.48 9.07 13.77
CA GLY A 153 -19.48 9.98 14.32
C GLY A 153 -19.07 11.44 14.14
N MET A 154 -19.94 12.24 13.53
CA MET A 154 -19.95 13.68 13.75
C MET A 154 -19.98 13.95 15.25
N GLY A 155 -19.04 14.75 15.76
CA GLY A 155 -18.93 15.05 17.18
C GLY A 155 -18.02 16.24 17.46
N GLU A 156 -18.58 17.42 17.21
CA GLU A 156 -18.40 18.65 18.01
C GLU A 156 -16.98 19.18 18.26
N PHE A 157 -16.56 20.13 17.43
CA PHE A 157 -15.77 21.26 17.91
C PHE A 157 -16.75 22.33 18.44
N MET A 158 -17.01 22.27 19.75
CA MET A 158 -17.17 23.46 20.58
C MET A 158 -15.85 23.71 21.31
#